data_AF-A0A7S2BI30-F1
#
_entry.id   AF-A0A7S2BI30-F1
#
_cell.length_a   1.000
_cell.length_b   1.000
_cell.length_c   1.000
_cell.angle_alpha   90.00
_cell.angle_beta   90.00
_cell.angle_gamma   90.00
#
_symmetry.space_group_name_H-M   'P 1'
#
loop_
_entity.id
_entity.type
_entity.pdbx_description
1 polymer ?
#
loop_
_entity_poly.entity_id
_entity_poly.type
_entity_poly.pdbx_seq_one_letter_code
_entity_poly.pdbx_strand_id
1 'polypeptide(L)'
;SLLPRNRVSRSSSASAAGAGAGGPHPHPHPQQHQPSNSSKKKKSRTPSHLRTLALLLGALEGTAVIVETKHDEVIRGTIRETDKDWNCYLENVTVSYPCHPAKQKQILPSIFVKGNLVRYVHFPDSVEPNAAVEAHRERLKKAARAFATQKQPQPQQQQQQRTK
;
A
#
# COMPACT_ATOMS: atom_id res chain seq x y z
N SER A 1 29.46 -19.69 18.08
CA SER A 1 30.11 -18.45 18.55
C SER A 1 29.04 -17.43 18.89
N LEU A 2 28.85 -17.10 20.17
CA LEU A 2 27.97 -16.00 20.61
C LEU A 2 28.85 -14.83 21.06
N LEU A 3 28.56 -13.63 20.54
CA LEU A 3 29.08 -12.37 21.08
C LEU A 3 27.90 -11.53 21.59
N PRO A 4 27.83 -11.19 22.89
CA PRO A 4 26.75 -10.39 23.46
C PRO A 4 27.17 -8.95 23.75
N ARG A 5 26.19 -8.14 24.20
CA ARG A 5 26.31 -6.77 24.78
C ARG A 5 26.41 -5.65 23.71
N ASN A 6 25.93 -4.43 23.96
CA ASN A 6 25.82 -3.78 25.27
C ASN A 6 24.54 -2.94 25.47
N ARG A 7 24.04 -2.95 26.71
CA ARG A 7 22.92 -2.11 27.20
C ARG A 7 23.52 -1.05 28.10
N VAL A 8 23.36 0.23 27.77
CA VAL A 8 23.78 1.34 28.64
C VAL A 8 22.56 1.93 29.34
N SER A 9 22.65 2.10 30.66
CA SER A 9 21.59 2.67 31.49
C SER A 9 22.19 3.39 32.69
N ARG A 10 21.57 4.52 33.08
CA ARG A 10 21.95 5.39 34.23
C ARG A 10 23.24 6.21 33.94
N SER A 11 23.43 7.40 34.49
CA SER A 11 22.95 7.91 35.80
C SER A 11 22.53 9.40 35.82
N SER A 12 21.79 9.73 36.87
CA SER A 12 21.46 11.06 37.38
C SER A 12 22.49 11.58 38.41
N SER A 13 22.66 12.91 38.57
CA SER A 13 22.53 13.67 39.85
C SER A 13 23.36 14.98 39.93
N ALA A 14 22.95 15.89 40.83
CA ALA A 14 23.63 17.11 41.35
C ALA A 14 23.78 18.30 40.34
N SER A 15 23.51 19.60 40.60
CA SER A 15 23.51 20.49 41.79
C SER A 15 24.90 20.69 42.43
N ALA A 16 25.38 21.87 42.85
CA ALA A 16 25.01 23.29 42.70
C ALA A 16 26.34 24.10 42.59
N ALA A 17 26.51 25.43 42.74
CA ALA A 17 25.69 26.59 43.12
C ALA A 17 26.38 27.90 42.57
N GLY A 18 25.79 29.08 42.75
CA GLY A 18 26.46 30.37 42.46
C GLY A 18 25.56 31.59 42.73
N ALA A 19 26.04 32.56 43.51
CA ALA A 19 25.27 33.72 43.98
C ALA A 19 25.64 35.03 43.25
N GLY A 20 24.73 36.01 43.16
CA GLY A 20 25.03 37.33 42.58
C GLY A 20 23.87 38.34 42.52
N ALA A 21 23.90 39.31 43.44
CA ALA A 21 23.43 40.70 43.37
C ALA A 21 22.21 41.13 42.48
N GLY A 22 21.10 41.44 43.17
CA GLY A 22 20.43 42.75 43.20
C GLY A 22 20.22 43.62 41.94
N GLY A 23 18.95 43.83 41.58
CA GLY A 23 18.46 44.95 40.76
C GLY A 23 16.91 44.95 40.65
N PRO A 24 16.21 46.09 40.76
CA PRO A 24 14.75 46.16 40.60
C PRO A 24 14.30 46.39 39.14
N HIS A 25 12.98 46.38 38.91
CA HIS A 25 12.21 46.55 37.63
C HIS A 25 11.98 45.28 36.78
N PRO A 26 10.89 45.19 35.99
CA PRO A 26 9.56 45.82 36.11
C PRO A 26 8.40 44.78 36.10
N HIS A 27 7.16 45.24 35.92
CA HIS A 27 5.92 44.43 35.97
C HIS A 27 5.87 43.25 34.97
N PRO A 28 5.15 42.16 35.30
CA PRO A 28 4.98 41.01 34.41
C PRO A 28 3.99 41.30 33.27
N HIS A 29 4.48 41.33 32.03
CA HIS A 29 3.61 41.13 30.87
C HIS A 29 3.16 39.66 30.79
N PRO A 30 1.88 39.38 30.47
CA PRO A 30 1.42 38.00 30.30
C PRO A 30 2.12 37.34 29.11
N GLN A 31 2.81 36.22 29.36
CA GLN A 31 3.39 35.40 28.30
C GLN A 31 2.26 34.86 27.41
N GLN A 32 2.15 35.40 26.20
CA GLN A 32 1.38 34.74 25.14
C GLN A 32 2.10 33.44 24.76
N HIS A 33 1.61 32.32 25.30
CA HIS A 33 1.97 31.01 24.78
C HIS A 33 1.50 30.90 23.33
N GLN A 34 2.39 31.19 22.38
CA GLN A 34 2.18 30.78 20.99
C GLN A 34 2.14 29.24 20.96
N PRO A 35 1.04 28.61 20.51
CA PRO A 35 1.01 27.17 20.36
C PRO A 35 2.01 26.77 19.28
N SER A 36 3.08 26.08 19.67
CA SER A 36 4.08 25.59 18.73
C SER A 36 3.44 24.55 17.80
N ASN A 37 3.04 25.00 16.61
CA ASN A 37 2.34 24.19 15.60
C ASN A 37 3.30 23.20 14.92
N SER A 38 3.82 22.27 15.73
CA SER A 38 4.64 21.13 15.34
C SER A 38 3.77 20.07 14.66
N SER A 39 3.14 20.47 13.55
CA SER A 39 2.42 19.60 12.62
C SER A 39 3.40 18.60 12.00
N LYS A 40 3.65 17.50 12.74
CA LYS A 40 4.52 16.39 12.32
C LYS A 40 4.02 15.85 10.99
N LYS A 41 4.62 16.29 9.88
CA LYS A 41 4.34 15.81 8.52
C LYS A 41 4.45 14.28 8.53
N LYS A 42 3.31 13.58 8.57
CA LYS A 42 3.26 12.12 8.51
C LYS A 42 3.94 11.73 7.19
N LYS A 43 5.15 11.13 7.27
CA LYS A 43 5.85 10.63 6.09
C LYS A 43 4.89 9.71 5.33
N SER A 44 4.61 10.03 4.07
CA SER A 44 3.77 9.19 3.22
C SER A 44 4.43 7.83 3.09
N ARG A 45 3.87 6.81 3.76
CA ARG A 45 4.35 5.44 3.70
C ARG A 45 3.67 4.78 2.50
N THR A 46 4.47 4.18 1.62
CA THR A 46 3.99 3.34 0.53
C THR A 46 2.96 2.32 1.08
N PRO A 47 1.73 2.28 0.55
CA PRO A 47 0.69 1.34 0.95
C PRO A 47 1.22 -0.10 1.04
N SER A 48 0.75 -0.86 2.02
CA SER A 48 1.27 -2.21 2.31
C SER A 48 1.21 -3.14 1.09
N HIS A 49 0.10 -3.11 0.34
CA HIS A 49 -0.10 -3.92 -0.86
C HIS A 49 0.87 -3.59 -2.01
N LEU A 50 1.49 -2.40 -2.03
CA LEU A 50 2.52 -2.05 -3.03
C LEU A 50 3.94 -2.51 -2.65
N ARG A 51 4.08 -3.16 -1.47
CA ARG A 51 5.33 -3.67 -0.90
C ARG A 51 5.38 -5.19 -0.81
N THR A 52 4.46 -5.90 -1.46
CA THR A 52 4.38 -7.37 -1.50
C THR A 52 4.46 -7.88 -2.94
N LEU A 53 4.73 -9.18 -3.12
CA LEU A 53 4.72 -9.83 -4.43
C LEU A 53 3.32 -9.92 -5.07
N ALA A 54 2.24 -9.71 -4.31
CA ALA A 54 0.88 -9.59 -4.90
C ALA A 54 0.80 -8.45 -5.94
N LEU A 55 1.68 -7.45 -5.85
CA LEU A 55 1.79 -6.40 -6.86
C LEU A 55 2.24 -6.91 -8.24
N LEU A 56 3.04 -7.99 -8.29
CA LEU A 56 3.39 -8.64 -9.56
C LEU A 56 2.16 -9.29 -10.19
N LEU A 57 1.28 -9.91 -9.38
CA LEU A 57 0.04 -10.51 -9.86
C LEU A 57 -0.87 -9.45 -10.52
N GLY A 58 -1.00 -8.26 -9.92
CA GLY A 58 -1.69 -7.13 -10.53
C GLY A 58 -0.98 -6.55 -11.76
N ALA A 59 0.34 -6.70 -11.85
CA ALA A 59 1.08 -6.32 -13.06
C ALA A 59 0.81 -7.26 -14.25
N LEU A 60 0.33 -8.49 -14.00
CA LEU A 60 -0.06 -9.47 -15.01
C LEU A 60 -1.50 -9.28 -15.53
N GLU A 61 -2.20 -8.21 -15.16
CA GLU A 61 -3.52 -7.86 -15.72
C GLU A 61 -3.49 -7.84 -17.26
N GLY A 62 -4.42 -8.55 -17.90
CA GLY A 62 -4.46 -8.76 -19.35
C GLY A 62 -3.55 -9.88 -19.88
N THR A 63 -2.74 -10.52 -19.04
CA THR A 63 -1.81 -11.59 -19.43
C THR A 63 -2.48 -12.96 -19.34
N ALA A 64 -2.20 -13.84 -20.31
CA ALA A 64 -2.59 -15.24 -20.26
C ALA A 64 -1.65 -16.01 -19.32
N VAL A 65 -2.20 -16.70 -18.33
CA VAL A 65 -1.46 -17.38 -17.26
C VAL A 65 -1.95 -18.82 -17.06
N ILE A 66 -1.17 -19.59 -16.30
CA ILE A 66 -1.56 -20.88 -15.75
C ILE A 66 -1.51 -20.79 -14.23
N VAL A 67 -2.64 -20.96 -13.55
CA VAL A 67 -2.73 -21.04 -12.10
C VAL A 67 -2.83 -22.50 -11.70
N GLU A 68 -1.88 -22.98 -10.89
CA GLU A 68 -2.02 -24.26 -10.20
C GLU A 68 -2.62 -24.04 -8.82
N THR A 69 -3.61 -24.86 -8.47
CA THR A 69 -4.22 -24.85 -7.14
C THR A 69 -3.54 -25.83 -6.19
N LYS A 70 -3.87 -25.72 -4.91
CA LYS A 70 -3.48 -26.68 -3.86
C LYS A 70 -4.17 -28.05 -3.95
N HIS A 71 -5.19 -28.21 -4.80
CA HIS A 71 -5.85 -29.49 -5.04
C HIS A 71 -5.52 -30.06 -6.43
N ASP A 72 -4.38 -29.66 -7.00
CA ASP A 72 -3.88 -30.10 -8.29
C ASP A 72 -4.84 -29.84 -9.47
N GLU A 73 -5.66 -28.78 -9.37
CA GLU A 73 -6.32 -28.21 -10.54
C GLU A 73 -5.35 -27.29 -11.29
N VAL A 74 -5.36 -27.39 -12.62
CA VAL A 74 -4.60 -26.52 -13.52
C VAL A 74 -5.59 -25.66 -14.29
N ILE A 75 -5.59 -24.36 -13.98
CA ILE A 75 -6.50 -23.34 -14.50
C ILE A 75 -5.73 -22.45 -15.48
N ARG A 76 -6.04 -22.52 -16.77
CA ARG A 76 -5.49 -21.63 -17.82
C ARG A 76 -6.50 -20.52 -18.12
N GLY A 77 -6.06 -19.28 -18.24
CA GLY A 77 -6.95 -18.14 -18.56
C GLY A 77 -6.22 -16.80 -18.58
N THR A 78 -6.93 -15.72 -18.89
CA THR A 78 -6.40 -14.35 -18.89
C THR A 78 -6.76 -13.64 -17.59
N ILE A 79 -5.78 -13.08 -16.87
CA ILE A 79 -6.04 -12.29 -15.65
C ILE A 79 -6.81 -11.01 -16.01
N ARG A 80 -7.84 -10.69 -15.22
CA ARG A 80 -8.65 -9.46 -15.33
C ARG A 80 -8.62 -8.57 -14.11
N GLU A 81 -8.68 -9.18 -12.93
CA GLU A 81 -8.56 -8.45 -11.66
C GLU A 81 -7.83 -9.32 -10.64
N THR A 82 -7.06 -8.69 -9.77
CA THR A 82 -6.31 -9.36 -8.70
C THR A 82 -6.29 -8.47 -7.47
N ASP A 83 -6.26 -9.06 -6.27
CA ASP A 83 -6.13 -8.30 -5.04
C ASP A 83 -4.83 -8.60 -4.24
N LYS A 84 -4.69 -7.90 -3.12
CA LYS A 84 -3.55 -8.04 -2.20
C LYS A 84 -3.41 -9.44 -1.56
N ASP A 85 -4.50 -10.21 -1.54
CA ASP A 85 -4.64 -11.51 -0.89
C ASP A 85 -4.50 -12.66 -1.91
N TRP A 86 -4.01 -12.34 -3.12
CA TRP A 86 -3.82 -13.24 -4.27
C TRP A 86 -5.11 -13.82 -4.86
N ASN A 87 -6.27 -13.23 -4.55
CA ASN A 87 -7.49 -13.59 -5.27
C ASN A 87 -7.37 -13.12 -6.72
N CYS A 88 -7.80 -13.95 -7.67
CA CYS A 88 -7.72 -13.68 -9.10
C CYS A 88 -9.08 -13.90 -9.78
N TYR A 89 -9.51 -12.94 -10.58
CA TYR A 89 -10.56 -13.12 -11.57
C TYR A 89 -9.92 -13.35 -12.95
N LEU A 90 -10.26 -14.46 -13.60
CA LEU A 90 -9.74 -14.83 -14.92
C LEU A 90 -10.89 -15.01 -15.93
N GLU A 91 -10.61 -14.71 -17.19
CA GLU A 91 -11.50 -14.94 -18.34
C GLU A 91 -10.90 -15.91 -19.36
N ASN A 92 -11.74 -16.42 -20.27
CA ASN A 92 -11.37 -17.38 -21.33
C ASN A 92 -10.73 -18.64 -20.74
N VAL A 93 -11.43 -19.25 -19.77
CA VAL A 93 -10.84 -20.19 -18.83
C VAL A 93 -10.96 -21.63 -19.32
N THR A 94 -9.89 -22.38 -19.12
CA THR A 94 -9.84 -23.84 -19.23
C THR A 94 -9.37 -24.43 -17.90
N VAL A 95 -10.17 -25.28 -17.28
CA VAL A 95 -9.81 -26.04 -16.07
C VAL A 95 -9.53 -27.48 -16.44
N SER A 96 -8.44 -28.02 -15.90
CA SER A 96 -8.03 -29.42 -16.09
C SER A 96 -7.55 -30.03 -14.78
N TYR A 97 -7.66 -31.35 -14.67
CA TYR A 97 -7.44 -32.09 -13.42
C TYR A 97 -6.41 -33.24 -13.61
N PRO A 98 -5.10 -32.95 -13.75
CA PRO A 98 -4.09 -33.97 -14.04
C PRO A 98 -4.09 -35.16 -13.06
N CYS A 99 -4.36 -34.90 -11.78
CA CYS A 99 -4.41 -35.93 -10.72
C CYS A 99 -5.79 -36.63 -10.58
N HIS A 100 -6.78 -36.29 -11.41
CA HIS A 100 -8.13 -36.87 -11.34
C HIS A 100 -8.65 -37.25 -12.74
N PRO A 101 -8.23 -38.40 -13.30
CA PRO A 101 -8.57 -38.78 -14.69
C PRO A 101 -10.07 -38.97 -14.96
N ALA A 102 -10.88 -39.17 -13.91
CA ALA A 102 -12.35 -39.23 -14.03
C ALA A 102 -13.02 -37.84 -14.16
N LYS A 103 -12.34 -36.74 -13.82
CA LYS A 103 -12.87 -35.37 -13.96
C LYS A 103 -12.60 -34.86 -15.38
N GLN A 104 -13.67 -34.52 -16.10
CA GLN A 104 -13.57 -33.96 -17.44
C GLN A 104 -13.02 -32.51 -17.40
N LYS A 105 -12.27 -32.14 -18.43
CA LYS A 105 -11.81 -30.77 -18.69
C LYS A 105 -13.02 -29.83 -18.81
N GLN A 106 -13.00 -28.69 -18.12
CA GLN A 106 -14.04 -27.67 -18.20
C GLN A 106 -13.56 -26.46 -19.02
N ILE A 107 -14.47 -25.86 -19.79
CA ILE A 107 -14.28 -24.57 -20.47
C ILE A 107 -15.31 -23.62 -19.87
N LEU A 108 -14.85 -22.47 -19.38
CA LEU A 108 -15.67 -21.50 -18.66
C LEU A 108 -15.40 -20.09 -19.21
N PRO A 109 -16.42 -19.20 -19.30
CA PRO A 109 -16.20 -17.82 -19.72
C PRO A 109 -15.31 -17.07 -18.72
N SER A 110 -15.50 -17.31 -17.43
CA SER A 110 -14.67 -16.76 -16.36
C SER A 110 -14.63 -17.65 -15.11
N ILE A 111 -13.70 -17.37 -14.20
CA ILE A 111 -13.60 -18.00 -12.88
C ILE A 111 -13.02 -17.01 -11.86
N PHE A 112 -13.42 -17.15 -10.60
CA PHE A 112 -12.77 -16.49 -9.46
C PHE A 112 -12.01 -17.52 -8.62
N VAL A 113 -10.68 -17.36 -8.53
CA VAL A 113 -9.80 -18.21 -7.74
C VAL A 113 -9.45 -17.48 -6.44
N LYS A 114 -9.70 -18.12 -5.30
CA LYS A 114 -9.27 -17.58 -3.99
C LYS A 114 -7.76 -17.75 -3.83
N GLY A 115 -7.06 -16.71 -3.40
CA GLY A 115 -5.60 -16.71 -3.27
C GLY A 115 -5.06 -17.73 -2.28
N ASN A 116 -5.85 -18.10 -1.26
CA ASN A 116 -5.48 -19.18 -0.34
C ASN A 116 -5.46 -20.58 -1.00
N LEU A 117 -6.05 -20.75 -2.19
CA LEU A 117 -6.01 -21.97 -2.99
C LEU A 117 -4.90 -21.96 -4.04
N VAL A 118 -4.31 -20.80 -4.35
CA VAL A 118 -3.20 -20.69 -5.32
C VAL A 118 -1.95 -21.37 -4.75
N ARG A 119 -1.29 -22.18 -5.59
CA ARG A 119 0.03 -22.78 -5.34
C ARG A 119 1.09 -22.11 -6.19
N TYR A 120 0.89 -22.09 -7.51
CA TYR A 120 1.80 -21.45 -8.47
C TYR A 120 1.01 -20.62 -9.50
N VAL A 121 1.65 -19.58 -10.02
CA VAL A 121 1.17 -18.80 -11.17
C VAL A 121 2.29 -18.76 -12.19
N HIS A 122 2.11 -19.48 -13.30
CA HIS A 122 3.00 -19.43 -14.45
C HIS A 122 2.52 -18.33 -15.39
N PHE A 123 3.43 -17.49 -15.86
CA PHE A 123 3.19 -16.43 -16.82
C PHE A 123 4.20 -16.54 -17.98
N PRO A 124 3.97 -15.89 -19.13
CA PRO A 124 4.85 -16.04 -20.29
C PRO A 124 6.25 -15.48 -20.05
N ASP A 125 7.27 -16.16 -20.57
CA ASP A 125 8.69 -15.75 -20.45
C ASP A 125 8.99 -14.36 -21.05
N SER A 126 8.10 -13.83 -21.89
CA SER A 126 8.18 -12.48 -22.44
C SER A 126 7.83 -11.37 -21.43
N VAL A 127 7.34 -11.72 -20.23
CA VAL A 127 7.04 -10.74 -19.17
C VAL A 127 8.27 -10.55 -18.28
N GLU A 128 8.94 -9.41 -18.46
CA GLU A 128 9.98 -8.94 -17.54
C GLU A 128 9.37 -8.48 -16.19
N PRO A 129 9.55 -9.21 -15.07
CA PRO A 129 8.76 -8.97 -13.85
C PRO A 129 8.98 -7.58 -13.23
N ASN A 130 10.22 -7.10 -13.28
CA ASN A 130 10.58 -5.77 -12.76
C ASN A 130 9.93 -4.64 -13.58
N ALA A 131 9.96 -4.76 -14.91
CA ALA A 131 9.36 -3.78 -15.81
C ALA A 131 7.83 -3.76 -15.67
N ALA A 132 7.20 -4.94 -15.56
CA ALA A 132 5.76 -5.08 -15.33
C ALA A 132 5.34 -4.41 -14.01
N VAL A 133 6.06 -4.66 -12.91
CA VAL A 133 5.77 -4.06 -11.59
C VAL A 133 5.91 -2.54 -11.62
N GLU A 134 6.95 -1.97 -12.23
CA GLU A 134 7.09 -0.51 -12.32
C GLU A 134 6.02 0.13 -13.23
N ALA A 135 5.69 -0.48 -14.37
CA ALA A 135 4.60 -0.02 -15.22
C ALA A 135 3.26 -0.03 -14.48
N HIS A 136 2.97 -1.08 -13.69
CA HIS A 136 1.78 -1.15 -12.86
C HIS A 136 1.80 -0.10 -11.73
N ARG A 137 2.95 0.15 -11.09
CA ARG A 137 3.12 1.23 -10.09
C ARG A 137 2.80 2.61 -10.68
N GLU A 138 3.28 2.92 -11.87
CA GLU A 138 2.95 4.18 -12.55
C GLU A 138 1.47 4.27 -12.94
N ARG A 139 0.85 3.17 -13.39
CA ARG A 139 -0.60 3.07 -13.64
C ARG A 139 -1.40 3.48 -12.40
N LEU A 140 -1.07 2.92 -11.24
CA LEU A 140 -1.73 3.23 -9.97
C LEU A 140 -1.48 4.67 -9.51
N LYS A 141 -0.26 5.20 -9.64
CA LYS A 141 0.06 6.61 -9.34
C LYS A 141 -0.76 7.57 -10.22
N LYS A 142 -0.88 7.27 -11.52
CA LYS A 142 -1.65 8.07 -12.49
C LYS A 142 -3.15 8.05 -12.14
N ALA A 143 -3.71 6.87 -11.84
CA ALA A 143 -5.10 6.73 -11.42
C ALA A 143 -5.39 7.54 -10.14
N ALA A 144 -4.55 7.41 -9.11
CA ALA A 144 -4.71 8.14 -7.85
C ALA A 144 -4.70 9.67 -8.03
N ARG A 145 -3.86 10.20 -8.95
CA ARG A 145 -3.85 11.63 -9.31
C ARG A 145 -5.14 12.06 -10.00
N ALA A 146 -5.64 11.28 -10.95
CA ALA A 146 -6.88 11.58 -11.67
C ALA A 146 -8.11 11.62 -10.73
N PHE A 147 -8.22 10.66 -9.81
CA PHE A 147 -9.28 10.66 -8.79
C PHE A 147 -9.15 11.84 -7.80
N ALA A 148 -7.94 12.29 -7.48
CA ALA A 148 -7.75 13.46 -6.63
C ALA A 148 -8.20 14.76 -7.32
N THR A 149 -7.91 14.93 -8.62
CA THR A 149 -8.35 16.11 -9.39
C THR A 149 -9.88 16.19 -9.54
N GLN A 150 -10.58 15.05 -9.61
CA GLN A 150 -12.06 15.03 -9.71
C GLN A 150 -12.78 15.37 -8.40
N LYS A 151 -12.08 15.37 -7.25
CA LYS A 151 -12.69 15.61 -5.92
C LYS A 151 -12.56 17.04 -5.40
N GLN A 152 -12.08 18.01 -6.19
CA GLN A 152 -12.10 19.41 -5.77
C GLN A 152 -13.55 19.96 -5.79
N PRO A 153 -14.07 20.48 -4.67
CA PRO A 153 -15.42 21.04 -4.63
C PRO A 153 -15.49 22.33 -5.43
N GLN A 154 -16.59 22.53 -6.17
CA GLN A 154 -16.85 23.81 -6.86
C GLN A 154 -16.94 24.94 -5.82
N PRO A 155 -16.29 26.11 -6.06
CA PRO A 155 -16.40 27.23 -5.15
C PRO A 155 -17.84 27.77 -5.18
N GLN A 156 -18.53 27.70 -4.03
CA GLN A 156 -19.80 28.40 -3.84
C GLN A 156 -19.55 29.89 -4.05
N GLN A 157 -20.10 30.45 -5.12
CA GLN A 157 -20.11 31.89 -5.33
C GLN A 157 -20.94 32.52 -4.20
N GLN A 158 -20.27 33.21 -3.27
CA GLN A 158 -20.96 33.95 -2.22
C GLN A 158 -21.82 35.03 -2.87
N GLN A 159 -23.12 34.81 -2.85
CA GLN A 159 -24.09 35.75 -3.39
C GLN A 159 -24.15 36.97 -2.45
N GLN A 160 -23.29 37.95 -2.70
CA GLN A 160 -23.35 39.26 -2.05
C GLN A 160 -24.64 39.98 -2.52
N GLN A 161 -25.76 39.65 -1.87
CA GLN A 161 -26.97 40.44 -1.96
C GLN A 161 -26.75 41.75 -1.20
N ARG A 162 -26.22 42.69 -1.98
CA ARG A 162 -26.05 44.10 -1.68
C ARG A 162 -27.34 44.69 -1.10
N THR A 163 -27.28 45.03 0.18
CA THR A 163 -28.29 45.80 0.91
C THR A 163 -28.75 47.03 0.13
N LYS A 164 -30.08 47.22 0.08
CA LYS A 164 -30.75 48.52 0.00
C LYS A 164 -32.02 48.45 0.85
#